data_AF-A0A2L2Z7G5-F1
#
_entry.id   AF-A0A2L2Z7G5-F1
#
_cell.length_a   1.000
_cell.length_b   1.000
_cell.length_c   1.000
_cell.angle_alpha   90.00
_cell.angle_beta   90.00
_cell.angle_gamma   90.00
#
_symmetry.space_group_name_H-M   'P 1'
#
loop_
_entity.id
_entity.type
_entity.pdbx_description
1 polymer ?
#
loop_
_entity_poly.entity_id
_entity_poly.type
_entity_poly.pdbx_seq_one_letter_code
_entity_poly.pdbx_strand_id
1 'polypeptide(L)' 'EEAKLALQNHDLYDGDMLGEDDNLDRNAIHPARYRWADAIVPYIIDISLNDSTDIIKEA' A
#
# COMPACT_ATOMS: atom_id res chain seq x y z
N GLU A 1 -19.23 1.93 -2.02
CA GLU A 1 -18.83 2.94 -3.02
C GLU A 1 -17.39 3.39 -2.80
N GLU A 2 -16.97 3.71 -1.59
CA GLU A 2 -15.58 4.14 -1.28
C GLU A 2 -14.50 3.13 -1.72
N ALA A 3 -14.68 1.83 -1.47
CA ALA A 3 -13.77 0.79 -1.94
C ALA A 3 -13.66 0.70 -3.48
N LYS A 4 -14.65 1.19 -4.24
CA LYS A 4 -14.57 1.25 -5.70
C LYS A 4 -13.74 2.45 -6.17
N LEU A 5 -13.66 3.52 -5.39
CA LEU A 5 -12.86 4.70 -5.72
C LEU A 5 -11.36 4.39 -5.64
N ALA A 6 -10.96 3.55 -4.68
CA ALA A 6 -9.56 3.13 -4.52
C ALA A 6 -8.99 2.44 -5.77
N LEU A 7 -9.82 1.79 -6.58
CA LEU A 7 -9.42 1.06 -7.79
C LEU A 7 -9.46 1.91 -9.08
N GLN A 8 -9.73 3.22 -8.98
CA GLN A 8 -9.93 4.10 -10.15
C GLN A 8 -8.70 4.97 -10.47
N ASN A 9 -7.51 4.63 -9.98
CA ASN A 9 -6.28 5.33 -10.34
C ASN A 9 -5.70 4.73 -11.62
N HIS A 10 -5.88 5.42 -12.74
CA HIS A 10 -5.55 4.90 -14.09
C HIS A 10 -4.04 4.68 -14.32
N ASP A 11 -3.20 5.26 -13.47
CA ASP A 11 -1.74 5.18 -13.49
C ASP A 11 -1.18 4.07 -12.59
N LEU A 12 -2.03 3.41 -11.80
CA LEU A 12 -1.63 2.33 -10.90
C LEU A 12 -1.98 0.96 -11.47
N TYR A 13 -1.15 -0.03 -11.15
CA TYR A 13 -1.38 -1.43 -11.46
C TYR A 13 -2.60 -1.95 -10.67
N ASP A 14 -3.52 -2.66 -11.34
CA ASP A 14 -4.86 -3.04 -10.85
C ASP A 14 -5.68 -1.90 -10.20
N GLY A 15 -5.27 -0.64 -10.41
CA GLY A 15 -5.92 0.56 -9.91
C GLY A 15 -5.44 1.06 -8.54
N ASP A 16 -4.63 0.30 -7.79
CA ASP A 16 -4.21 0.65 -6.42
C ASP A 16 -2.74 0.28 -6.06
N MET A 17 -1.98 -0.36 -6.95
CA MET A 17 -0.58 -0.73 -6.71
C MET A 17 0.40 0.14 -7.52
N LEU A 18 1.35 0.78 -6.84
CA LEU A 18 2.43 1.56 -7.46
C LEU A 18 3.72 0.74 -7.52
N GLY A 19 4.41 0.78 -8.67
CA GLY A 19 5.75 0.20 -8.82
C GLY A 19 5.79 -1.29 -9.19
N GLU A 20 4.63 -1.89 -9.45
CA GLU A 20 4.49 -3.21 -10.07
C GLU A 20 4.18 -3.03 -11.57
N ASP A 21 4.88 -3.78 -12.41
CA ASP A 21 4.79 -3.65 -13.89
C ASP A 21 4.54 -5.01 -14.57
N ASP A 22 4.61 -6.13 -13.82
CA ASP A 22 4.40 -7.47 -14.37
C ASP A 22 3.86 -8.47 -13.33
N ASN A 23 2.98 -9.34 -13.82
CA ASN A 23 2.15 -10.31 -13.11
C ASN A 23 2.89 -11.64 -12.85
N LEU A 24 4.21 -11.60 -12.62
CA LEU A 24 5.06 -12.80 -12.63
C LEU A 24 4.83 -13.74 -11.44
N ASP A 25 4.28 -13.24 -10.33
CA ASP A 25 3.86 -14.07 -9.19
C ASP A 25 2.62 -13.47 -8.53
N ARG A 26 1.48 -14.14 -8.69
CA ARG A 26 0.22 -13.71 -8.07
C ARG A 26 0.36 -13.77 -6.55
N ASN A 27 0.26 -12.60 -5.91
CA ASN A 27 0.09 -12.38 -4.48
C ASN A 27 1.33 -12.52 -3.57
N ALA A 28 2.55 -12.55 -4.11
CA ALA A 28 3.76 -12.55 -3.27
C ALA A 28 4.94 -11.81 -3.89
N ILE A 29 5.47 -10.81 -3.18
CA ILE A 29 6.81 -10.29 -3.45
C ILE A 29 7.83 -11.31 -2.92
N HIS A 30 8.18 -12.27 -3.76
CA HIS A 30 8.98 -13.43 -3.40
C HIS A 30 10.39 -13.10 -2.86
N PRO A 31 11.15 -12.16 -3.45
CA PRO A 31 12.53 -11.93 -3.03
C PRO A 31 12.65 -11.21 -1.68
N ALA A 32 13.48 -11.75 -0.79
CA ALA A 32 13.73 -11.17 0.54
C ALA A 32 14.21 -9.71 0.51
N ARG A 33 14.84 -9.28 -0.59
CA ARG A 33 15.31 -7.90 -0.80
C ARG A 33 14.20 -6.83 -0.81
N TYR A 34 12.95 -7.23 -1.02
CA TYR A 34 11.80 -6.30 -1.01
C TYR A 34 11.06 -6.30 0.34
N ARG A 35 11.53 -7.07 1.33
CA ARG A 35 10.90 -7.11 2.66
C ARG A 35 11.57 -6.07 3.56
N TRP A 36 10.78 -5.51 4.46
CA TRP A 36 11.30 -4.67 5.54
C TRP A 36 12.19 -5.49 6.49
N ALA A 37 13.31 -4.91 6.89
CA ALA A 37 14.22 -5.54 7.84
C ALA A 37 13.50 -5.80 9.16
N ASP A 38 13.75 -6.97 9.75
CA ASP A 38 13.18 -7.39 11.04
C ASP A 38 11.64 -7.38 11.09
N ALA A 39 10.97 -7.35 9.94
CA ALA A 39 9.52 -7.17 9.81
C ALA A 39 8.99 -5.88 10.47
N ILE A 40 9.85 -4.85 10.58
CA ILE A 40 9.49 -3.54 11.15
C ILE A 40 9.24 -2.55 10.01
N VAL A 41 8.02 -2.00 9.96
CA VAL A 41 7.64 -0.95 8.99
C VAL A 41 7.63 0.40 9.70
N PRO A 42 8.67 1.25 9.56
CA PRO A 42 8.64 2.60 10.08
C PRO A 42 7.69 3.47 9.25
N TYR A 43 6.90 4.31 9.90
CA TYR A 43 5.95 5.20 9.24
C TYR A 43 5.90 6.59 9.90
N ILE A 44 5.41 7.57 9.13
CA ILE A 44 5.07 8.92 9.58
C ILE A 44 3.65 9.18 9.12
N ILE A 45 2.79 9.67 10.02
CA ILE A 45 1.45 10.13 9.66
C ILE A 45 1.57 11.61 9.30
N ASP A 46 1.35 11.93 8.02
CA ASP A 46 1.35 13.31 7.56
C ASP A 46 0.20 14.12 8.19
N ILE A 47 0.41 15.41 8.41
CA ILE A 47 -0.58 16.29 9.05
C ILE A 47 -1.91 16.37 8.26
N SER A 48 -1.87 16.14 6.95
CA SER A 48 -3.07 16.08 6.11
C SER A 48 -4.00 14.90 6.45
N LEU A 49 -3.50 13.88 7.18
CA LEU A 49 -4.24 12.68 7.58
C LEU A 49 -4.71 12.74 9.05
N ASN A 50 -4.73 13.93 9.65
CA ASN A 50 -5.09 14.10 11.07
C ASN A 50 -6.46 13.49 11.40
N ASP A 51 -7.44 13.64 10.52
CA ASP A 51 -8.81 13.12 10.71
C ASP A 51 -8.89 11.59 10.65
N SER A 52 -7.90 10.92 10.05
CA SER A 52 -7.83 9.46 9.90
C SER A 52 -6.78 8.81 10.83
N THR A 53 -6.11 9.61 11.66
CA THR A 53 -4.95 9.16 12.46
C THR A 53 -5.31 8.04 13.42
N ASP A 54 -6.48 8.09 14.04
CA ASP A 54 -6.91 7.09 15.01
C ASP A 54 -7.14 5.74 14.32
N ILE A 55 -7.80 5.74 13.16
CA ILE A 55 -8.05 4.53 12.36
C ILE A 55 -6.73 3.89 11.90
N ILE A 56 -5.75 4.68 11.50
CA ILE A 56 -4.42 4.19 11.07
C ILE A 56 -3.66 3.51 12.22
N LYS A 57 -3.83 3.98 13.46
CA LYS A 57 -3.15 3.42 14.64
C LYS A 57 -3.84 2.19 15.22
N GLU A 58 -5.14 2.02 14.96
CA GLU A 58 -5.94 0.87 15.42
C GLU A 58 -5.84 -0.35 14.49
N ALA A 59 -5.37 -0.15 13.25
CA ALA A 59 -5.18 -1.21 12.24
C ALA A 59 -4.04 -2.18 12.57
#